data_AF-A0A1E1MHA3-F1
#
_entry.id   AF-A0A1E1MHA3-F1
#
_cell.length_a   1.000
_cell.length_b   1.000
_cell.length_c   1.000
_cell.angle_alpha   90.00
_cell.angle_beta   90.00
_cell.angle_gamma   90.00
#
_symmetry.space_group_name_H-M   'P 1'
#
loop_
_entity.id
_entity.type
_entity.pdbx_description
1 polymer ?
#
loop_
_entity_poly.entity_id
_entity_poly.type
_entity_poly.pdbx_seq_one_letter_code
_entity_poly.pdbx_strand_id
1 'polypeptide(L)'
;MGVVKRKPQSSETSTVEFDAKTGSSTIEWYFAAKDKHRVVARLSYPTPWPYDIQRVSVNTRQVINQIRARYEEILIRHNIKLHMELQESISPKNSAKYTDTLLILTLDQDNTAWLAAADEIQDLIKDAVRNQRPGENRIRVELRNQDEMYRDFTSVVESGTFAHTALLRTVEPILKTAMDFCGRNLTYVTWVMRSGPSEVAEPKPTVMVAVKPGSEDLWHVIDKALKDTIEENIGDVVDIELVPGQVLRNASVDLDPRQPKSISKILLPPGSGASIGARSSPDAGSLGPWVYFQRQNGPKIKGFITCHHVIALGEMNNLIANDNNGIARQGRAPLSTITVDYPAPVDARKTERDLRDEISNGYSVEMNQKMLDRIVTLEAAGGLGTVMHSSGHDGINGLNDEENKMDWAFVRLNDDRNFGQNITEPYDADDGPVTRAMLGYGSIRVRYDCPGKRITTIGTPVMDSWMAKRGRSSGVTSGFVSAINASCHWTDGTTTREIHVANTLAQKAIPMLRPGDSGSMMWNERGEWVGLAVGCTSNDDSAIITAAEKVVEDIGFSTLGGRITLE
;
A
#
# COMPACT_ATOMS: atom_id res chain seq x y z
N MET A 1 23.20 8.19 11.82
CA MET A 1 22.53 9.49 11.64
C MET A 1 21.09 9.33 12.14
N GLY A 2 20.74 9.95 13.27
CA GLY A 2 19.37 9.90 13.80
C GLY A 2 18.40 10.72 12.95
N VAL A 3 17.09 10.56 13.17
CA VAL A 3 16.05 11.39 12.52
C VAL A 3 16.42 12.87 12.70
N VAL A 4 16.69 13.55 11.58
CA VAL A 4 17.13 14.94 11.56
C VAL A 4 15.89 15.81 11.73
N LYS A 5 15.88 16.72 12.72
CA LYS A 5 14.85 17.76 12.83
C LYS A 5 14.97 18.69 11.62
N ARG A 6 14.11 18.52 10.62
CA ARG A 6 14.13 19.27 9.36
C ARG A 6 13.08 20.38 9.38
N LYS A 7 13.47 21.55 8.89
CA LYS A 7 12.57 22.70 8.66
C LYS A 7 12.50 22.96 7.16
N PRO A 8 11.33 23.33 6.63
CA PRO A 8 11.22 23.73 5.23
C PRO A 8 12.08 24.98 4.98
N GLN A 9 12.72 25.04 3.81
CA GLN A 9 13.37 26.27 3.36
C GLN A 9 12.30 27.29 2.95
N SER A 10 12.45 28.54 3.38
CA SER A 10 11.57 29.62 2.96
C SER A 10 11.81 29.95 1.48
N SER A 11 10.76 29.95 0.66
CA SER A 11 10.79 30.50 -0.69
C SER A 11 10.21 31.91 -0.69
N GLU A 12 10.88 32.85 -1.36
CA GLU A 12 10.36 34.21 -1.59
C GLU A 12 9.49 34.29 -2.86
N THR A 13 9.46 33.22 -3.66
CA THR A 13 8.77 33.16 -4.95
C THR A 13 7.57 32.22 -4.87
N SER A 14 6.38 32.70 -5.24
CA SER A 14 5.18 31.86 -5.37
C SER A 14 5.30 30.88 -6.54
N THR A 15 4.77 29.69 -6.36
CA THR A 15 4.63 28.64 -7.37
C THR A 15 3.15 28.27 -7.50
N VAL A 16 2.83 27.24 -8.30
CA VAL A 16 1.45 26.71 -8.34
C VAL A 16 1.08 26.09 -6.99
N GLU A 17 2.06 25.55 -6.27
CA GLU A 17 1.88 24.76 -5.06
C GLU A 17 2.30 25.50 -3.77
N PHE A 18 2.79 26.74 -3.87
CA PHE A 18 3.18 27.58 -2.74
C PHE A 18 2.85 29.04 -3.00
N ASP A 19 2.16 29.70 -2.08
CA ASP A 19 1.90 31.12 -2.11
C ASP A 19 2.79 31.86 -1.11
N ALA A 20 3.80 32.59 -1.62
CA ALA A 20 4.72 33.36 -0.79
C ALA A 20 4.04 34.51 -0.01
N LYS A 21 2.84 34.98 -0.43
CA LYS A 21 2.12 36.06 0.28
C LYS A 21 1.45 35.56 1.55
N THR A 22 0.83 34.39 1.48
CA THR A 22 0.09 33.81 2.60
C THR A 22 0.92 32.81 3.39
N GLY A 23 1.97 32.24 2.78
CA GLY A 23 2.72 31.10 3.32
C GLY A 23 2.00 29.76 3.20
N SER A 24 0.87 29.71 2.46
CA SER A 24 0.11 28.49 2.18
C SER A 24 0.82 27.63 1.14
N SER A 25 0.73 26.32 1.25
CA SER A 25 1.25 25.40 0.25
C SER A 25 0.44 24.12 0.18
N THR A 26 0.67 23.27 -0.82
CA THR A 26 0.24 21.87 -0.74
C THR A 26 1.06 21.13 0.31
N ILE A 27 0.50 20.05 0.88
CA ILE A 27 1.20 19.22 1.87
C ILE A 27 2.44 18.53 1.25
N GLU A 28 2.39 18.15 -0.02
CA GLU A 28 3.52 17.56 -0.74
C GLU A 28 4.67 18.55 -0.88
N TRP A 29 4.37 19.80 -1.25
CA TRP A 29 5.38 20.84 -1.36
C TRP A 29 6.01 21.10 0.01
N TYR A 30 5.19 21.24 1.07
CA TYR A 30 5.67 21.47 2.43
C TYR A 30 6.61 20.36 2.91
N PHE A 31 6.21 19.11 2.68
CA PHE A 31 7.00 17.95 3.07
C PHE A 31 8.29 17.84 2.25
N ALA A 32 8.23 18.02 0.94
CA ALA A 32 9.39 17.99 0.06
C ALA A 32 10.40 19.11 0.38
N ALA A 33 9.92 20.31 0.74
CA ALA A 33 10.76 21.45 1.09
C ALA A 33 11.59 21.23 2.38
N LYS A 34 11.25 20.24 3.21
CA LYS A 34 12.06 19.82 4.38
C LYS A 34 13.33 19.07 3.96
N ASP A 35 13.42 18.57 2.73
CA ASP A 35 14.58 17.83 2.23
C ASP A 35 15.48 18.71 1.35
N LYS A 36 16.44 19.40 1.99
CA LYS A 36 17.42 20.24 1.29
C LYS A 36 18.35 19.47 0.34
N HIS A 37 18.42 18.14 0.44
CA HIS A 37 19.34 17.33 -0.36
C HIS A 37 18.73 16.90 -1.70
N ARG A 38 17.64 17.54 -2.11
CA ARG A 38 16.97 17.34 -3.39
C ARG A 38 16.50 18.68 -3.94
N VAL A 39 16.67 18.90 -5.24
CA VAL A 39 16.05 20.02 -5.95
C VAL A 39 15.48 19.55 -7.27
N VAL A 40 14.38 20.17 -7.68
CA VAL A 40 13.75 19.97 -8.98
C VAL A 40 13.73 21.29 -9.73
N ALA A 41 13.96 21.23 -11.03
CA ALA A 41 13.90 22.40 -11.89
C ALA A 41 12.51 23.11 -11.83
N ARG A 42 12.51 24.39 -12.15
CA ARG A 42 11.35 25.28 -12.32
C ARG A 42 10.55 25.51 -11.04
N LEU A 43 11.25 25.52 -9.91
CA LEU A 43 10.66 25.71 -8.57
C LEU A 43 9.55 24.69 -8.26
N SER A 44 9.54 23.55 -8.95
CA SER A 44 8.71 22.41 -8.56
C SER A 44 9.35 21.70 -7.38
N TYR A 45 8.68 20.69 -6.85
CA TYR A 45 9.16 19.92 -5.71
C TYR A 45 9.51 18.48 -6.12
N PRO A 46 10.51 17.87 -5.46
CA PRO A 46 10.79 16.45 -5.61
C PRO A 46 9.59 15.63 -5.17
N THR A 47 9.29 14.54 -5.89
CA THR A 47 8.25 13.60 -5.44
C THR A 47 8.58 13.13 -4.02
N PRO A 48 7.70 13.34 -3.02
CA PRO A 48 7.90 12.89 -1.65
C PRO A 48 8.29 11.41 -1.56
N TRP A 49 9.18 11.07 -0.64
CA TRP A 49 9.46 9.68 -0.28
C TRP A 49 8.40 9.18 0.72
N PRO A 50 7.95 7.91 0.63
CA PRO A 50 8.26 6.94 -0.42
C PRO A 50 7.58 7.22 -1.76
N TYR A 51 8.17 6.72 -2.85
CA TYR A 51 7.64 6.83 -4.20
C TYR A 51 7.87 5.53 -4.98
N ASP A 52 7.12 5.33 -6.07
CA ASP A 52 7.32 4.20 -6.97
C ASP A 52 8.20 4.60 -8.16
N ILE A 53 8.95 3.63 -8.68
CA ILE A 53 9.85 3.80 -9.82
C ILE A 53 9.51 2.81 -10.93
N GLN A 54 9.55 3.30 -12.17
CA GLN A 54 9.44 2.50 -13.38
C GLN A 54 10.50 2.93 -14.40
N ARG A 55 10.64 2.12 -15.45
CA ARG A 55 11.51 2.45 -16.57
C ARG A 55 10.92 3.65 -17.32
N VAL A 56 11.77 4.64 -17.61
CA VAL A 56 11.41 5.77 -18.48
C VAL A 56 11.03 5.32 -19.90
N SER A 57 10.28 6.16 -20.60
CA SER A 57 9.94 5.93 -22.00
C SER A 57 11.18 5.82 -22.91
N VAL A 58 11.05 5.13 -24.05
CA VAL A 58 12.14 5.03 -25.06
C VAL A 58 12.56 6.42 -25.53
N ASN A 59 11.60 7.32 -25.71
CA ASN A 59 11.84 8.67 -26.18
C ASN A 59 12.64 9.50 -25.17
N THR A 60 12.26 9.46 -23.89
CA THR A 60 13.03 10.09 -22.81
C THR A 60 14.48 9.63 -22.80
N ARG A 61 14.72 8.32 -22.96
CA ARG A 61 16.10 7.79 -23.02
C ARG A 61 16.88 8.36 -24.19
N GLN A 62 16.26 8.48 -25.35
CA GLN A 62 16.90 9.06 -26.54
C GLN A 62 17.24 10.55 -26.33
N VAL A 63 16.29 11.33 -25.80
CA VAL A 63 16.49 12.76 -25.51
C VAL A 63 17.63 12.96 -24.52
N ILE A 64 17.62 12.24 -23.38
CA ILE A 64 18.66 12.37 -22.35
C ILE A 64 20.04 12.02 -22.93
N ASN A 65 20.13 10.93 -23.70
CA ASN A 65 21.39 10.52 -24.33
C ASN A 65 21.94 11.56 -25.31
N GLN A 66 21.07 12.26 -26.05
CA GLN A 66 21.47 13.31 -27.00
C GLN A 66 22.06 14.55 -26.31
N ILE A 67 21.56 14.90 -25.13
CA ILE A 67 21.99 16.11 -24.42
C ILE A 67 23.10 15.87 -23.39
N ARG A 68 23.59 14.63 -23.26
CA ARG A 68 24.46 14.20 -22.17
C ARG A 68 25.69 15.07 -21.97
N ALA A 69 26.52 15.19 -23.00
CA ALA A 69 27.73 16.00 -22.93
C ALA A 69 27.46 17.46 -22.52
N ARG A 70 26.34 18.03 -22.99
CA ARG A 70 25.97 19.43 -22.71
C ARG A 70 25.51 19.63 -21.27
N TYR A 71 24.77 18.68 -20.70
CA TYR A 71 24.38 18.81 -19.30
C TYR A 71 25.57 18.56 -18.37
N GLU A 72 26.51 17.67 -18.73
CA GLU A 72 27.76 17.46 -17.97
C GLU A 72 28.60 18.75 -17.91
N GLU A 73 28.66 19.52 -19.01
CA GLU A 73 29.28 20.85 -19.05
C GLU A 73 28.57 21.87 -18.14
N ILE A 74 27.23 21.81 -18.03
CA ILE A 74 26.47 22.64 -17.08
C ILE A 74 26.91 22.30 -15.65
N LEU A 75 26.95 21.02 -15.29
CA LEU A 75 27.34 20.59 -13.95
C LEU A 75 28.75 21.09 -13.59
N ILE A 76 29.70 20.99 -14.51
CA ILE A 76 31.07 21.52 -14.32
C ILE A 76 31.06 23.04 -14.08
N ARG A 77 30.29 23.81 -14.87
CA ARG A 77 30.20 25.27 -14.70
C ARG A 77 29.62 25.68 -13.35
N HIS A 78 28.65 24.92 -12.84
CA HIS A 78 28.06 25.13 -11.51
C HIS A 78 28.87 24.46 -10.39
N ASN A 79 30.04 23.90 -10.69
CA ASN A 79 30.92 23.20 -9.75
C ASN A 79 30.23 22.03 -9.02
N ILE A 80 29.36 21.31 -9.73
CA ILE A 80 28.64 20.14 -9.24
C ILE A 80 29.33 18.89 -9.75
N LYS A 81 29.72 17.99 -8.84
CA LYS A 81 30.37 16.72 -9.18
C LYS A 81 29.31 15.66 -9.47
N LEU A 82 29.22 15.25 -10.74
CA LEU A 82 28.41 14.11 -11.12
C LEU A 82 28.98 12.83 -10.50
N HIS A 83 28.23 12.20 -9.60
CA HIS A 83 28.53 10.88 -9.06
C HIS A 83 27.92 9.79 -9.95
N MET A 84 26.64 9.94 -10.30
CA MET A 84 25.91 8.97 -11.11
C MET A 84 24.71 9.63 -11.81
N GLU A 85 24.36 9.13 -12.99
CA GLU A 85 23.15 9.48 -13.73
C GLU A 85 22.17 8.31 -13.65
N LEU A 86 20.90 8.58 -13.30
CA LEU A 86 19.81 7.62 -13.40
C LEU A 86 18.67 8.19 -14.25
N GLN A 87 17.92 7.31 -14.90
CA GLN A 87 16.76 7.68 -15.70
C GLN A 87 15.56 6.87 -15.19
N GLU A 88 14.70 7.50 -14.41
CA GLU A 88 13.59 6.85 -13.70
C GLU A 88 12.28 7.57 -13.99
N SER A 89 11.21 6.81 -14.21
CA SER A 89 9.86 7.35 -14.18
C SER A 89 9.36 7.23 -12.75
N ILE A 90 9.04 8.36 -12.11
CA ILE A 90 8.77 8.43 -10.67
C ILE A 90 7.33 8.88 -10.45
N SER A 91 6.59 8.20 -9.57
CA SER A 91 5.25 8.60 -9.12
C SER A 91 5.16 8.60 -7.59
N PRO A 92 4.29 9.43 -6.97
CA PRO A 92 3.94 9.24 -5.56
C PRO A 92 3.57 7.78 -5.31
N LYS A 93 3.92 7.24 -4.14
CA LYS A 93 3.69 5.83 -3.86
C LYS A 93 2.23 5.44 -4.08
N ASN A 94 2.02 4.31 -4.72
CA ASN A 94 0.72 3.81 -5.14
C ASN A 94 -0.02 4.80 -6.04
N SER A 95 0.66 5.55 -6.93
CA SER A 95 0.03 6.43 -7.92
C SER A 95 0.36 6.03 -9.35
N ALA A 96 -0.63 6.16 -10.23
CA ALA A 96 -0.47 5.93 -11.67
C ALA A 96 0.21 7.08 -12.42
N LYS A 97 0.44 8.20 -11.75
CA LYS A 97 0.94 9.44 -12.37
C LYS A 97 2.47 9.44 -12.37
N TYR A 98 3.06 8.65 -13.26
CA TYR A 98 4.50 8.59 -13.46
C TYR A 98 5.02 9.80 -14.23
N THR A 99 6.15 10.34 -13.78
CA THR A 99 6.88 11.43 -14.43
C THR A 99 8.29 10.97 -14.75
N ASP A 100 8.60 10.89 -16.04
CA ASP A 100 9.95 10.61 -16.54
C ASP A 100 10.92 11.67 -15.98
N THR A 101 11.97 11.23 -15.30
CA THR A 101 12.89 12.10 -14.57
C THR A 101 14.34 11.73 -14.90
N LEU A 102 15.13 12.73 -15.32
CA LEU A 102 16.58 12.69 -15.32
C LEU A 102 17.06 12.97 -13.90
N LEU A 103 17.65 11.96 -13.28
CA LEU A 103 18.21 12.03 -11.93
C LEU A 103 19.72 12.22 -12.01
N ILE A 104 20.19 13.34 -11.49
CA ILE A 104 21.61 13.65 -11.36
C ILE A 104 21.98 13.46 -9.89
N LEU A 105 22.78 12.43 -9.63
CA LEU A 105 23.26 12.12 -8.29
C LEU A 105 24.61 12.79 -8.06
N THR A 106 24.73 13.50 -6.95
CA THR A 106 25.97 14.13 -6.47
C THR A 106 26.22 13.73 -5.02
N LEU A 107 27.49 13.75 -4.59
CA LEU A 107 27.88 13.62 -3.19
C LEU A 107 28.18 14.98 -2.55
N ASP A 108 27.99 16.07 -3.30
CA ASP A 108 28.19 17.42 -2.80
C ASP A 108 27.21 17.73 -1.67
N GLN A 109 27.68 18.54 -0.72
CA GLN A 109 26.90 18.99 0.44
C GLN A 109 26.39 20.44 0.25
N ASP A 110 27.09 21.22 -0.57
CA ASP A 110 26.64 22.54 -0.99
C ASP A 110 25.64 22.40 -2.14
N ASN A 111 24.40 22.82 -1.87
CA ASN A 111 23.28 22.74 -2.81
C ASN A 111 22.89 24.10 -3.42
N THR A 112 23.64 25.16 -3.13
CA THR A 112 23.28 26.54 -3.52
C THR A 112 23.15 26.72 -5.04
N ALA A 113 23.99 26.04 -5.82
CA ALA A 113 23.96 26.11 -7.29
C ALA A 113 23.03 25.07 -7.95
N TRP A 114 22.48 24.11 -7.18
CA TRP A 114 21.79 22.96 -7.78
C TRP A 114 20.52 23.35 -8.53
N LEU A 115 19.71 24.26 -7.98
CA LEU A 115 18.47 24.68 -8.63
C LEU A 115 18.77 25.39 -9.96
N ALA A 116 19.77 26.27 -9.99
CA ALA A 116 20.19 26.97 -11.20
C ALA A 116 20.69 26.00 -12.28
N ALA A 117 21.49 25.01 -11.89
CA ALA A 117 21.92 23.94 -12.80
C ALA A 117 20.74 23.10 -13.30
N ALA A 118 19.81 22.71 -12.42
CA ALA A 118 18.61 21.95 -12.78
C ALA A 118 17.77 22.71 -13.82
N ASP A 119 17.57 24.01 -13.62
CA ASP A 119 16.84 24.90 -14.54
C ASP A 119 17.50 24.99 -15.92
N GLU A 120 18.82 25.15 -15.96
CA GLU A 120 19.58 25.24 -17.21
C GLU A 120 19.53 23.90 -17.99
N ILE A 121 19.59 22.76 -17.30
CA ILE A 121 19.45 21.44 -17.92
C ILE A 121 18.01 21.22 -18.39
N GLN A 122 17.02 21.69 -17.63
CA GLN A 122 15.62 21.61 -18.03
C GLN A 122 15.35 22.40 -19.32
N ASP A 123 16.08 23.49 -19.57
CA ASP A 123 16.04 24.23 -20.83
C ASP A 123 16.68 23.47 -21.99
N LEU A 124 17.80 22.77 -21.76
CA LEU A 124 18.36 21.86 -22.76
C LEU A 124 17.35 20.80 -23.20
N ILE A 125 16.62 20.22 -22.25
CA ILE A 125 15.57 19.23 -22.54
C ILE A 125 14.46 19.86 -23.37
N LYS A 126 13.97 21.05 -22.98
CA LYS A 126 12.91 21.75 -23.72
C LYS A 126 13.32 22.03 -25.16
N ASP A 127 14.57 22.44 -25.38
CA ASP A 127 15.11 22.66 -26.72
C ASP A 127 15.18 21.36 -27.53
N ALA A 128 15.63 20.26 -26.91
CA ALA A 128 15.73 18.95 -27.57
C ALA A 128 14.37 18.35 -27.95
N VAL A 129 13.31 18.66 -27.20
CA VAL A 129 11.94 18.17 -27.47
C VAL A 129 11.06 19.17 -28.22
N ARG A 130 11.59 20.35 -28.61
CA ARG A 130 10.82 21.46 -29.20
C ARG A 130 10.02 21.09 -30.45
N ASN A 131 10.51 20.13 -31.25
CA ASN A 131 9.88 19.68 -32.48
C ASN A 131 8.95 18.47 -32.29
N GLN A 132 8.77 18.00 -31.05
CA GLN A 132 7.90 16.88 -30.72
C GLN A 132 6.49 17.37 -30.37
N ARG A 133 5.49 16.49 -30.39
CA ARG A 133 4.11 16.92 -30.14
C ARG A 133 3.95 17.42 -28.70
N PRO A 134 3.22 18.53 -28.48
CA PRO A 134 2.92 19.02 -27.15
C PRO A 134 2.27 17.91 -26.31
N GLY A 135 2.84 17.62 -25.13
CA GLY A 135 2.33 16.60 -24.20
C GLY A 135 2.99 15.22 -24.30
N GLU A 136 3.82 14.93 -25.31
CA GLU A 136 4.49 13.63 -25.44
C GLU A 136 5.70 13.46 -24.49
N ASN A 137 6.26 14.55 -23.93
CA ASN A 137 7.41 14.49 -23.02
C ASN A 137 7.31 15.49 -21.87
N ARG A 138 7.07 15.00 -20.66
CA ARG A 138 7.36 15.73 -19.42
C ARG A 138 8.57 15.10 -18.77
N ILE A 139 9.75 15.37 -19.32
CA ILE A 139 11.01 14.97 -18.69
C ILE A 139 11.36 16.03 -17.65
N ARG A 140 11.41 15.62 -16.40
CA ARG A 140 11.80 16.44 -15.25
C ARG A 140 13.29 16.28 -14.97
N VAL A 141 13.95 17.33 -14.50
CA VAL A 141 15.31 17.27 -13.96
C VAL A 141 15.28 17.35 -12.44
N GLU A 142 15.90 16.38 -11.78
CA GLU A 142 16.11 16.39 -10.32
C GLU A 142 17.59 16.17 -10.01
N LEU A 143 18.17 17.05 -9.20
CA LEU A 143 19.50 16.89 -8.60
C LEU A 143 19.32 16.47 -7.15
N ARG A 144 20.06 15.45 -6.71
CA ARG A 144 20.01 15.01 -5.32
C ARG A 144 21.30 14.39 -4.81
N ASN A 145 21.48 14.46 -3.49
CA ASN A 145 22.43 13.63 -2.78
C ASN A 145 21.71 12.42 -2.18
N GLN A 146 21.94 11.25 -2.78
CA GLN A 146 21.22 10.02 -2.44
C GLN A 146 21.52 9.49 -1.03
N ASP A 147 22.68 9.85 -0.46
CA ASP A 147 23.11 9.37 0.85
C ASP A 147 22.51 10.22 1.98
N GLU A 148 22.17 11.48 1.70
CA GLU A 148 21.66 12.46 2.67
C GLU A 148 20.16 12.77 2.49
N MET A 149 19.57 12.44 1.34
CA MET A 149 18.15 12.67 1.09
C MET A 149 17.27 11.97 2.12
N TYR A 150 16.07 12.51 2.31
CA TYR A 150 15.07 11.90 3.16
C TYR A 150 14.68 10.52 2.62
N ARG A 151 15.00 9.47 3.38
CA ARG A 151 14.73 8.07 3.02
C ARG A 151 14.55 7.19 4.26
N ASP A 152 13.79 7.71 5.22
CA ASP A 152 13.56 7.05 6.48
C ASP A 152 12.59 5.87 6.30
N PHE A 153 12.89 4.77 7.00
CA PHE A 153 12.09 3.56 7.05
C PHE A 153 11.32 3.47 8.35
N THR A 154 10.14 2.87 8.27
CA THR A 154 9.25 2.61 9.39
C THR A 154 9.45 1.17 9.87
N SER A 155 9.43 0.99 11.19
CA SER A 155 9.32 -0.30 11.86
C SER A 155 8.33 -0.21 13.04
N VAL A 156 7.88 -1.36 13.52
CA VAL A 156 6.91 -1.42 14.62
C VAL A 156 7.47 -0.93 15.95
N VAL A 157 6.56 -0.53 16.82
CA VAL A 157 6.85 -0.23 18.23
C VAL A 157 6.69 -1.52 19.03
N GLU A 158 7.75 -1.93 19.72
CA GLU A 158 7.76 -3.14 20.56
C GLU A 158 7.21 -2.83 21.96
N SER A 159 6.29 -3.66 22.45
CA SER A 159 5.66 -3.45 23.76
C SER A 159 6.66 -3.54 24.92
N GLY A 160 6.31 -2.95 26.06
CA GLY A 160 7.18 -2.91 27.25
C GLY A 160 8.47 -2.05 27.12
N THR A 161 8.76 -1.50 25.94
CA THR A 161 9.93 -0.63 25.75
C THR A 161 9.69 0.81 26.24
N PHE A 162 10.79 1.56 26.43
CA PHE A 162 10.71 2.99 26.71
C PHE A 162 10.01 3.76 25.57
N ALA A 163 10.33 3.43 24.31
CA ALA A 163 9.72 4.01 23.13
C ALA A 163 8.19 3.80 23.12
N HIS A 164 7.72 2.59 23.44
CA HIS A 164 6.30 2.29 23.57
C HIS A 164 5.62 3.16 24.63
N THR A 165 6.22 3.26 25.82
CA THR A 165 5.67 4.08 26.91
C THR A 165 5.62 5.56 26.54
N ALA A 166 6.65 6.06 25.86
CA ALA A 166 6.72 7.45 25.40
C ALA A 166 5.65 7.75 24.35
N LEU A 167 5.50 6.89 23.33
CA LEU A 167 4.51 7.06 22.26
C LEU A 167 3.07 6.94 22.78
N LEU A 168 2.79 6.02 23.71
CA LEU A 168 1.46 5.90 24.33
C LEU A 168 0.97 7.20 24.98
N ARG A 169 1.87 7.96 25.60
CA ARG A 169 1.54 9.26 26.23
C ARG A 169 1.15 10.33 25.22
N THR A 170 1.48 10.15 23.94
CA THR A 170 1.17 11.10 22.87
C THR A 170 -0.15 10.81 22.18
N VAL A 171 -0.77 9.64 22.40
CA VAL A 171 -1.94 9.18 21.62
C VAL A 171 -3.08 10.18 21.66
N GLU A 172 -3.67 10.42 22.83
CA GLU A 172 -4.83 11.33 22.94
C GLU A 172 -4.48 12.80 22.64
N PRO A 173 -3.37 13.37 23.15
CA PRO A 173 -3.02 14.76 22.85
C PRO A 173 -2.81 15.03 21.36
N ILE A 174 -2.16 14.11 20.64
CA ILE A 174 -1.89 14.28 19.21
C ILE A 174 -3.14 14.04 18.39
N LEU A 175 -3.96 13.03 18.72
CA LEU A 175 -5.22 12.83 18.00
C LEU A 175 -6.13 14.06 18.10
N LYS A 176 -6.24 14.64 19.29
CA LYS A 176 -6.99 15.88 19.50
C LYS A 176 -6.42 17.03 18.66
N THR A 177 -5.11 17.28 18.77
CA THR A 177 -4.46 18.40 18.05
C THR A 177 -4.52 18.21 16.54
N ALA A 178 -4.26 17.01 16.05
CA ALA A 178 -4.36 16.69 14.62
C ALA A 178 -5.79 16.90 14.11
N MET A 179 -6.81 16.51 14.88
CA MET A 179 -8.20 16.73 14.51
C MET A 179 -8.57 18.22 14.51
N ASP A 180 -8.14 18.98 15.52
CA ASP A 180 -8.42 20.41 15.66
C ASP A 180 -7.82 21.23 14.50
N PHE A 181 -6.61 20.85 14.02
CA PHE A 181 -5.90 21.58 12.98
C PHE A 181 -6.12 21.02 11.56
N CYS A 182 -6.12 19.70 11.37
CA CYS A 182 -6.24 19.09 10.04
C CYS A 182 -7.71 18.80 9.67
N GLY A 183 -8.60 18.63 10.65
CA GLY A 183 -10.02 18.36 10.46
C GLY A 183 -10.27 17.25 9.42
N ARG A 184 -11.10 17.55 8.42
CA ARG A 184 -11.47 16.62 7.34
C ARG A 184 -10.30 16.19 6.43
N ASN A 185 -9.15 16.85 6.51
CA ASN A 185 -7.98 16.51 5.72
C ASN A 185 -7.11 15.46 6.42
N LEU A 186 -7.30 15.21 7.72
CA LEU A 186 -6.62 14.13 8.44
C LEU A 186 -7.02 12.77 7.86
N THR A 187 -6.06 11.90 7.60
CA THR A 187 -6.32 10.56 7.03
C THR A 187 -5.91 9.44 7.96
N TYR A 188 -4.74 9.53 8.61
CA TYR A 188 -4.38 8.61 9.67
C TYR A 188 -3.29 9.17 10.58
N VAL A 189 -3.20 8.60 11.78
CA VAL A 189 -2.09 8.80 12.71
C VAL A 189 -1.52 7.44 13.10
N THR A 190 -0.21 7.27 12.97
CA THR A 190 0.51 6.05 13.39
C THR A 190 1.65 6.37 14.33
N TRP A 191 1.94 5.43 15.23
CA TRP A 191 3.05 5.49 16.19
C TRP A 191 4.05 4.41 15.82
N VAL A 192 5.26 4.83 15.43
CA VAL A 192 6.22 3.97 14.74
C VAL A 192 7.63 4.25 15.20
N MET A 193 8.54 3.35 14.87
CA MET A 193 9.98 3.56 15.00
C MET A 193 10.56 3.95 13.63
N ARG A 194 11.23 5.10 13.53
CA ARG A 194 11.83 5.58 12.28
C ARG A 194 13.35 5.57 12.32
N SER A 195 13.96 5.06 11.26
CA SER A 195 15.41 5.05 11.09
C SER A 195 15.79 5.40 9.66
N GLY A 196 16.95 6.06 9.47
CA GLY A 196 17.51 6.25 8.15
C GLY A 196 17.88 4.93 7.45
N PRO A 197 18.38 4.99 6.20
CA PRO A 197 18.77 3.81 5.45
C PRO A 197 19.91 3.01 6.08
N SER A 198 20.81 3.67 6.83
CA SER A 198 21.92 3.00 7.51
C SER A 198 21.41 2.12 8.65
N GLU A 199 21.75 0.84 8.65
CA GLU A 199 21.45 -0.12 9.73
C GLU A 199 22.07 0.28 11.09
N VAL A 200 23.03 1.21 11.08
CA VAL A 200 23.70 1.73 12.28
C VAL A 200 22.87 2.83 12.97
N ALA A 201 21.89 3.43 12.28
CA ALA A 201 21.07 4.46 12.89
C ALA A 201 20.06 3.83 13.86
N GLU A 202 20.16 4.16 15.14
CA GLU A 202 19.15 3.79 16.13
C GLU A 202 17.78 4.34 15.71
N PRO A 203 16.75 3.47 15.59
CA PRO A 203 15.39 3.93 15.31
C PRO A 203 14.89 4.83 16.43
N LYS A 204 14.22 5.92 16.06
CA LYS A 204 13.59 6.83 17.01
C LYS A 204 12.07 6.64 17.06
N PRO A 205 11.45 6.79 18.23
CA PRO A 205 10.00 6.83 18.32
C PRO A 205 9.48 8.07 17.59
N THR A 206 8.49 7.89 16.71
CA THR A 206 7.94 8.96 15.89
C THR A 206 6.43 8.81 15.75
N VAL A 207 5.71 9.93 15.85
CA VAL A 207 4.30 10.02 15.47
C VAL A 207 4.23 10.50 14.02
N MET A 208 3.59 9.73 13.15
CA MET A 208 3.30 10.14 11.78
C MET A 208 1.86 10.62 11.70
N VAL A 209 1.67 11.89 11.32
CA VAL A 209 0.36 12.49 11.08
C VAL A 209 0.18 12.65 9.58
N ALA A 210 -0.69 11.84 8.99
CA ALA A 210 -0.92 11.83 7.55
C ALA A 210 -2.13 12.69 7.17
N VAL A 211 -1.94 13.49 6.13
CA VAL A 211 -2.95 14.41 5.60
C VAL A 211 -3.21 14.09 4.14
N LYS A 212 -4.46 14.21 3.72
CA LYS A 212 -4.93 13.90 2.36
C LYS A 212 -4.04 14.60 1.32
N PRO A 213 -3.48 13.86 0.35
CA PRO A 213 -2.69 14.43 -0.75
C PRO A 213 -3.43 15.56 -1.48
N GLY A 214 -2.69 16.62 -1.83
CA GLY A 214 -3.21 17.82 -2.48
C GLY A 214 -3.96 18.79 -1.56
N SER A 215 -4.01 18.54 -0.26
CA SER A 215 -4.54 19.52 0.69
C SER A 215 -3.65 20.77 0.72
N GLU A 216 -4.26 21.94 0.83
CA GLU A 216 -3.57 23.24 0.98
C GLU A 216 -3.87 23.85 2.35
N ASP A 217 -2.82 24.31 3.04
CA ASP A 217 -2.93 24.97 4.36
C ASP A 217 -1.61 25.66 4.76
N LEU A 218 -1.62 26.33 5.92
CA LEU A 218 -0.44 26.85 6.62
C LEU A 218 0.26 25.74 7.41
N TRP A 219 0.82 24.75 6.70
CA TRP A 219 1.38 23.54 7.30
C TRP A 219 2.47 23.80 8.34
N HIS A 220 3.21 24.90 8.25
CA HIS A 220 4.20 25.29 9.25
C HIS A 220 3.58 25.62 10.62
N VAL A 221 2.36 26.18 10.64
CA VAL A 221 1.60 26.45 11.88
C VAL A 221 1.13 25.13 12.49
N ILE A 222 0.59 24.24 11.66
CA ILE A 222 0.08 22.92 12.07
C ILE A 222 1.22 22.05 12.61
N ASP A 223 2.33 21.95 11.87
CA ASP A 223 3.53 21.21 12.26
C ASP A 223 4.13 21.75 13.56
N LYS A 224 4.06 23.07 13.80
CA LYS A 224 4.46 23.67 15.08
C LYS A 224 3.51 23.27 16.21
N ALA A 225 2.20 23.38 16.04
CA ALA A 225 1.22 23.03 17.07
C ALA A 225 1.34 21.55 17.50
N LEU A 226 1.56 20.67 16.53
CA LEU A 226 1.84 19.25 16.76
C LEU A 226 3.15 19.03 17.55
N LYS A 227 4.21 19.77 17.22
CA LYS A 227 5.49 19.71 17.96
C LYS A 227 5.38 20.24 19.38
N ASP A 228 4.72 21.38 19.56
CA ASP A 228 4.47 21.96 20.88
C ASP A 228 3.70 20.95 21.76
N THR A 229 2.71 20.26 21.18
CA THR A 229 1.94 19.21 21.88
C THR A 229 2.83 18.05 22.34
N ILE A 230 3.77 17.59 21.51
CA ILE A 230 4.75 16.57 21.92
C ILE A 230 5.64 17.10 23.06
N GLU A 231 6.19 18.30 22.90
CA GLU A 231 7.12 18.90 23.87
C GLU A 231 6.48 19.07 25.25
N GLU A 232 5.23 19.53 25.30
CA GLU A 232 4.45 19.69 26.54
C GLU A 232 4.15 18.36 27.26
N ASN A 233 4.03 17.25 26.53
CA ASN A 233 3.62 15.96 27.10
C ASN A 233 4.78 15.00 27.38
N ILE A 234 5.82 15.00 26.56
CA ILE A 234 6.92 14.02 26.64
C ILE A 234 8.31 14.61 26.33
N GLY A 235 8.42 15.92 26.08
CA GLY A 235 9.68 16.57 25.74
C GLY A 235 10.18 16.22 24.34
N ASP A 236 11.50 16.08 24.18
CA ASP A 236 12.16 15.83 22.90
C ASP A 236 12.41 14.34 22.60
N VAL A 237 11.80 13.45 23.40
CA VAL A 237 11.95 12.00 23.29
C VAL A 237 11.32 11.44 22.01
N VAL A 238 10.18 12.01 21.60
CA VAL A 238 9.39 11.55 20.46
C VAL A 238 9.51 12.57 19.33
N ASP A 239 9.80 12.10 18.12
CA ASP A 239 9.75 12.93 16.92
C ASP A 239 8.32 12.95 16.34
N ILE A 240 8.00 13.97 15.54
CA ILE A 240 6.70 14.07 14.86
C ILE A 240 6.89 14.48 13.41
N GLU A 241 6.13 13.84 12.53
CA GLU A 241 6.16 14.10 11.11
C GLU A 241 4.77 14.28 10.53
N LEU A 242 4.53 15.47 9.99
CA LEU A 242 3.38 15.79 9.15
C LEU A 242 3.69 15.42 7.69
N VAL A 243 2.91 14.49 7.13
CA VAL A 243 3.19 13.85 5.83
C VAL A 243 1.97 13.82 4.90
N PRO A 244 2.15 13.91 3.57
CA PRO A 244 1.07 13.67 2.61
C PRO A 244 0.75 12.17 2.57
N GLY A 245 -0.44 11.73 2.94
CA GLY A 245 -0.77 10.30 2.91
C GLY A 245 -2.23 9.97 3.11
N GLN A 246 -2.57 8.71 2.87
CA GLN A 246 -3.93 8.19 3.03
C GLN A 246 -3.93 6.69 3.35
N VAL A 247 -5.03 6.22 3.95
CA VAL A 247 -5.31 4.79 4.13
C VAL A 247 -5.93 4.25 2.85
N LEU A 248 -5.33 3.20 2.30
CA LEU A 248 -5.69 2.59 1.03
C LEU A 248 -6.40 1.27 1.32
N ARG A 249 -7.73 1.24 1.27
CA ARG A 249 -8.50 -0.02 1.39
C ARG A 249 -8.37 -0.93 0.17
N ASN A 250 -7.96 -0.38 -0.98
CA ASN A 250 -8.05 -0.86 -2.36
C ASN A 250 -9.30 -0.52 -3.15
N ALA A 251 -9.07 -0.31 -4.45
CA ALA A 251 -9.98 0.14 -5.51
C ALA A 251 -10.36 1.64 -5.45
N SER A 252 -9.38 2.52 -5.61
CA SER A 252 -9.65 3.86 -6.16
C SER A 252 -8.94 3.99 -7.51
N VAL A 253 -9.64 4.60 -8.46
CA VAL A 253 -9.25 4.84 -9.84
C VAL A 253 -7.91 5.61 -9.95
N ASP A 254 -7.53 6.33 -8.87
CA ASP A 254 -6.41 7.27 -8.80
C ASP A 254 -5.10 6.70 -8.20
N LEU A 255 -5.14 5.48 -7.67
CA LEU A 255 -3.97 4.75 -7.16
C LEU A 255 -3.33 3.93 -8.30
N ASP A 256 -2.02 3.64 -8.24
CA ASP A 256 -1.20 2.89 -9.21
C ASP A 256 -2.06 1.94 -10.05
N PRO A 257 -2.09 2.13 -11.39
CA PRO A 257 -3.27 1.86 -12.17
C PRO A 257 -3.42 0.36 -12.28
N ARG A 258 -4.14 -0.26 -11.34
CA ARG A 258 -4.89 -1.50 -11.53
C ARG A 258 -4.12 -2.52 -12.36
N GLN A 259 -2.78 -2.60 -12.21
CA GLN A 259 -1.98 -3.06 -13.34
C GLN A 259 -2.36 -4.51 -13.56
N PRO A 260 -2.97 -4.80 -14.73
CA PRO A 260 -3.38 -6.14 -15.03
C PRO A 260 -2.15 -7.02 -14.90
N LYS A 261 -2.21 -8.02 -14.04
CA LYS A 261 -1.13 -8.97 -13.86
C LYS A 261 -1.33 -10.12 -14.80
N SER A 262 -0.26 -10.44 -15.53
CA SER A 262 -0.18 -11.73 -16.21
C SER A 262 0.05 -12.82 -15.18
N ILE A 263 -0.82 -13.83 -15.18
CA ILE A 263 -0.75 -14.92 -14.23
C ILE A 263 0.01 -16.07 -14.88
N SER A 264 1.19 -16.36 -14.33
CA SER A 264 2.09 -17.40 -14.86
C SER A 264 1.52 -18.83 -14.73
N LYS A 265 0.64 -19.08 -13.75
CA LYS A 265 0.00 -20.39 -13.51
C LYS A 265 -1.43 -20.21 -12.99
N ILE A 266 -2.40 -20.81 -13.68
CA ILE A 266 -3.81 -20.87 -13.23
C ILE A 266 -4.04 -22.22 -12.56
N LEU A 267 -4.13 -22.22 -11.22
CA LEU A 267 -4.28 -23.41 -10.39
C LEU A 267 -5.76 -23.64 -10.06
N LEU A 268 -6.19 -24.91 -10.12
CA LEU A 268 -7.52 -25.33 -9.69
C LEU A 268 -7.35 -26.50 -8.71
N PRO A 269 -7.71 -26.32 -7.43
CA PRO A 269 -8.26 -25.10 -6.82
C PRO A 269 -7.23 -23.96 -6.72
N PRO A 270 -7.67 -22.68 -6.68
CA PRO A 270 -6.76 -21.56 -6.41
C PRO A 270 -6.25 -21.57 -4.97
N GLY A 271 -5.01 -21.12 -4.76
CA GLY A 271 -4.45 -20.89 -3.42
C GLY A 271 -4.90 -19.55 -2.82
N SER A 272 -4.75 -19.38 -1.50
CA SER A 272 -4.91 -18.07 -0.86
C SER A 272 -3.92 -17.06 -1.44
N GLY A 273 -4.36 -15.81 -1.59
CA GLY A 273 -3.64 -14.77 -2.32
C GLY A 273 -3.84 -14.80 -3.84
N ALA A 274 -4.62 -15.73 -4.38
CA ALA A 274 -4.97 -15.76 -5.79
C ALA A 274 -5.76 -14.51 -6.22
N SER A 275 -5.57 -14.10 -7.48
CA SER A 275 -6.26 -12.95 -8.06
C SER A 275 -7.75 -13.23 -8.26
N ILE A 276 -8.61 -12.50 -7.56
CA ILE A 276 -10.07 -12.55 -7.73
C ILE A 276 -10.65 -11.16 -7.94
N GLY A 277 -11.80 -11.09 -8.56
CA GLY A 277 -12.54 -9.83 -8.71
C GLY A 277 -13.97 -10.10 -9.13
N ALA A 278 -14.86 -9.16 -8.83
CA ALA A 278 -16.22 -9.25 -9.37
C ALA A 278 -16.20 -9.10 -10.90
N ARG A 279 -17.04 -9.87 -11.61
CA ARG A 279 -17.02 -10.00 -13.09
C ARG A 279 -17.05 -8.67 -13.84
N SER A 280 -17.83 -7.72 -13.34
CA SER A 280 -18.01 -6.40 -13.94
C SER A 280 -17.06 -5.33 -13.38
N SER A 281 -16.19 -5.71 -12.44
CA SER A 281 -15.26 -4.81 -11.79
C SER A 281 -13.98 -4.62 -12.62
N PRO A 282 -13.44 -3.40 -12.71
CA PRO A 282 -12.10 -3.17 -13.24
C PRO A 282 -10.99 -3.56 -12.24
N ASP A 283 -11.36 -3.92 -11.01
CA ASP A 283 -10.45 -4.15 -9.91
C ASP A 283 -10.21 -5.63 -9.64
N ALA A 284 -9.12 -5.88 -8.92
CA ALA A 284 -8.74 -7.20 -8.44
C ALA A 284 -8.29 -7.10 -6.99
N GLY A 285 -8.65 -8.10 -6.21
CA GLY A 285 -8.18 -8.34 -4.86
C GLY A 285 -7.59 -9.74 -4.72
N SER A 286 -7.49 -10.16 -3.48
CA SER A 286 -6.93 -11.45 -3.10
C SER A 286 -7.99 -12.38 -2.53
N LEU A 287 -7.91 -13.64 -2.94
CA LEU A 287 -8.65 -14.73 -2.32
C LEU A 287 -8.09 -14.96 -0.91
N GLY A 288 -8.94 -14.90 0.11
CA GLY A 288 -8.52 -15.07 1.50
C GLY A 288 -8.55 -16.52 1.97
N PRO A 289 -9.06 -16.80 3.19
CA PRO A 289 -9.20 -18.17 3.67
C PRO A 289 -10.35 -18.89 2.97
N TRP A 290 -10.11 -20.15 2.63
CA TRP A 290 -11.13 -21.15 2.32
C TRP A 290 -11.86 -21.56 3.60
N VAL A 291 -13.19 -21.55 3.56
CA VAL A 291 -13.99 -21.79 4.76
C VAL A 291 -15.25 -22.59 4.46
N TYR A 292 -15.76 -23.26 5.49
CA TYR A 292 -17.12 -23.76 5.51
C TYR A 292 -18.02 -22.76 6.24
N PHE A 293 -19.05 -22.29 5.57
CA PHE A 293 -20.14 -21.54 6.17
C PHE A 293 -21.32 -22.45 6.46
N GLN A 294 -21.91 -22.34 7.66
CA GLN A 294 -23.06 -23.13 8.05
C GLN A 294 -24.06 -22.25 8.79
N ARG A 295 -25.26 -22.11 8.24
CA ARG A 295 -26.40 -21.53 8.98
C ARG A 295 -26.82 -22.45 10.11
N GLN A 296 -27.51 -21.93 11.12
CA GLN A 296 -28.05 -22.76 12.20
C GLN A 296 -28.89 -23.91 11.62
N ASN A 297 -28.48 -25.15 11.91
CA ASN A 297 -29.08 -26.40 11.38
C ASN A 297 -29.06 -26.56 9.85
N GLY A 298 -28.29 -25.77 9.11
CA GLY A 298 -28.13 -25.87 7.66
C GLY A 298 -26.98 -26.79 7.22
N PRO A 299 -26.88 -27.11 5.92
CA PRO A 299 -25.72 -27.81 5.37
C PRO A 299 -24.47 -26.91 5.45
N LYS A 300 -23.29 -27.54 5.49
CA LYS A 300 -22.02 -26.83 5.27
C LYS A 300 -21.93 -26.39 3.80
N ILE A 301 -21.63 -25.12 3.59
CA ILE A 301 -21.46 -24.49 2.30
C ILE A 301 -19.97 -24.17 2.14
N LYS A 302 -19.37 -24.67 1.06
CA LYS A 302 -17.98 -24.37 0.71
C LYS A 302 -17.88 -22.98 0.07
N GLY A 303 -16.89 -22.23 0.50
CA GLY A 303 -16.64 -20.88 0.01
C GLY A 303 -15.31 -20.33 0.50
N PHE A 304 -15.11 -19.04 0.28
CA PHE A 304 -13.95 -18.32 0.77
C PHE A 304 -14.35 -16.94 1.28
N ILE A 305 -13.48 -16.36 2.10
CA ILE A 305 -13.60 -14.97 2.55
C ILE A 305 -12.68 -14.08 1.72
N THR A 306 -13.14 -12.88 1.40
CA THR A 306 -12.34 -11.76 0.88
C THR A 306 -12.90 -10.46 1.47
N CYS A 307 -12.45 -9.29 1.03
CA CYS A 307 -13.00 -8.01 1.47
C CYS A 307 -14.28 -7.64 0.71
N HIS A 308 -15.16 -6.87 1.37
CA HIS A 308 -16.36 -6.32 0.74
C HIS A 308 -16.00 -5.40 -0.43
N HIS A 309 -15.06 -4.47 -0.25
CA HIS A 309 -14.68 -3.53 -1.30
C HIS A 309 -14.08 -4.22 -2.55
N VAL A 310 -13.54 -5.44 -2.41
CA VAL A 310 -13.04 -6.24 -3.56
C VAL A 310 -14.18 -6.69 -4.47
N ILE A 311 -15.36 -6.93 -3.92
CA ILE A 311 -16.51 -7.49 -4.65
C ILE A 311 -17.63 -6.47 -4.92
N ALA A 312 -17.71 -5.38 -4.14
CA ALA A 312 -18.86 -4.46 -4.17
C ALA A 312 -19.03 -3.77 -5.53
N LEU A 313 -17.91 -3.48 -6.22
CA LEU A 313 -17.89 -2.89 -7.56
C LEU A 313 -18.47 -3.79 -8.66
N GLY A 314 -18.79 -5.05 -8.35
CA GLY A 314 -19.55 -5.92 -9.23
C GLY A 314 -20.99 -5.43 -9.49
N GLU A 315 -21.54 -4.57 -8.63
CA GLU A 315 -22.86 -3.97 -8.78
C GLU A 315 -22.82 -2.46 -8.51
N MET A 316 -22.46 -1.69 -9.53
CA MET A 316 -22.34 -0.23 -9.41
C MET A 316 -23.67 0.47 -9.06
N ASN A 317 -24.82 -0.08 -9.49
CA ASN A 317 -26.12 0.55 -9.26
C ASN A 317 -26.52 0.54 -7.77
N ASN A 318 -26.07 -0.48 -7.04
CA ASN A 318 -26.39 -0.67 -5.63
C ASN A 318 -25.19 -0.45 -4.71
N LEU A 319 -24.07 0.08 -5.23
CA LEU A 319 -22.81 0.22 -4.48
C LEU A 319 -23.01 0.95 -3.15
N ILE A 320 -23.60 2.15 -3.16
CA ILE A 320 -23.84 2.94 -1.93
C ILE A 320 -24.71 2.17 -0.94
N ALA A 321 -25.73 1.45 -1.43
CA ALA A 321 -26.60 0.66 -0.58
C ALA A 321 -25.87 -0.55 0.02
N ASN A 322 -25.04 -1.23 -0.77
CA ASN A 322 -24.24 -2.38 -0.34
C ASN A 322 -23.13 -1.96 0.63
N ASP A 323 -22.48 -0.83 0.39
CA ASP A 323 -21.47 -0.24 1.28
C ASP A 323 -22.11 0.08 2.64
N ASN A 324 -23.28 0.71 2.65
CA ASN A 324 -23.93 1.11 3.90
C ASN A 324 -24.65 -0.04 4.63
N ASN A 325 -25.00 -1.14 3.96
CA ASN A 325 -25.87 -2.15 4.57
C ASN A 325 -25.29 -3.57 4.56
N GLY A 326 -24.19 -3.78 3.84
CA GLY A 326 -23.72 -5.11 3.47
C GLY A 326 -24.66 -5.82 2.50
N ILE A 327 -24.21 -6.96 2.00
CA ILE A 327 -24.98 -7.81 1.08
C ILE A 327 -25.61 -8.95 1.88
N ALA A 328 -26.92 -9.10 1.75
CA ALA A 328 -27.72 -10.11 2.44
C ALA A 328 -27.46 -10.18 3.97
N ARG A 329 -27.13 -9.03 4.57
CA ARG A 329 -26.87 -8.86 6.00
C ARG A 329 -28.19 -8.86 6.77
N GLN A 330 -28.20 -9.48 7.95
CA GLN A 330 -29.36 -9.58 8.85
C GLN A 330 -30.62 -10.15 8.16
N GLY A 331 -30.44 -11.12 7.26
CA GLY A 331 -31.55 -11.78 6.57
C GLY A 331 -32.17 -10.99 5.42
N ARG A 332 -31.62 -9.81 5.07
CA ARG A 332 -32.06 -9.06 3.88
C ARG A 332 -31.81 -9.88 2.62
N ALA A 333 -32.65 -9.71 1.61
CA ALA A 333 -32.37 -10.26 0.29
C ALA A 333 -31.22 -9.47 -0.36
N PRO A 334 -30.29 -10.13 -1.09
CA PRO A 334 -29.31 -9.42 -1.89
C PRO A 334 -30.04 -8.62 -2.98
N LEU A 335 -29.59 -7.38 -3.23
CA LEU A 335 -30.17 -6.51 -4.26
C LEU A 335 -29.88 -7.03 -5.67
N SER A 336 -28.76 -7.70 -5.84
CA SER A 336 -28.39 -8.42 -7.06
C SER A 336 -27.40 -9.53 -6.76
N THR A 337 -27.21 -10.41 -7.74
CA THR A 337 -26.21 -11.48 -7.69
C THR A 337 -24.87 -10.94 -8.18
N ILE A 338 -23.83 -11.02 -7.34
CA ILE A 338 -22.47 -10.64 -7.73
C ILE A 338 -21.65 -11.90 -7.95
N THR A 339 -21.25 -12.13 -9.20
CA THR A 339 -20.33 -13.20 -9.59
C THR A 339 -18.88 -12.77 -9.36
N VAL A 340 -18.07 -13.66 -8.76
CA VAL A 340 -16.64 -13.48 -8.54
C VAL A 340 -15.87 -14.45 -9.42
N ASP A 341 -14.96 -13.90 -10.22
CA ASP A 341 -14.14 -14.65 -11.17
C ASP A 341 -12.74 -14.90 -10.58
N TYR A 342 -12.17 -16.05 -10.95
CA TYR A 342 -10.76 -16.39 -10.81
C TYR A 342 -10.23 -16.87 -12.18
N PRO A 343 -9.15 -16.29 -12.70
CA PRO A 343 -8.57 -15.02 -12.28
C PRO A 343 -9.53 -13.83 -12.28
N ALA A 344 -9.17 -12.74 -11.59
CA ALA A 344 -9.92 -11.48 -11.72
C ALA A 344 -10.04 -11.06 -13.20
N PRO A 345 -11.16 -10.46 -13.65
CA PRO A 345 -11.39 -10.16 -15.07
C PRO A 345 -10.33 -9.26 -15.71
N VAL A 346 -9.76 -8.33 -14.93
CA VAL A 346 -8.66 -7.47 -15.37
C VAL A 346 -7.40 -8.28 -15.67
N ASP A 347 -7.07 -9.27 -14.83
CA ASP A 347 -5.89 -10.12 -14.98
C ASP A 347 -6.07 -11.22 -16.01
N ALA A 348 -7.27 -11.80 -16.08
CA ALA A 348 -7.63 -12.75 -17.11
C ALA A 348 -7.40 -12.15 -18.51
N ARG A 349 -7.89 -10.94 -18.76
CA ARG A 349 -7.72 -10.24 -20.05
C ARG A 349 -6.26 -9.96 -20.40
N LYS A 350 -5.42 -9.62 -19.42
CA LYS A 350 -3.98 -9.41 -19.65
C LYS A 350 -3.26 -10.73 -19.91
N THR A 351 -3.55 -11.73 -19.09
CA THR A 351 -3.00 -13.08 -19.22
C THR A 351 -3.35 -13.65 -20.60
N GLU A 352 -4.61 -13.53 -21.03
CA GLU A 352 -5.03 -13.96 -22.36
C GLU A 352 -4.25 -13.28 -23.50
N ARG A 353 -4.04 -11.97 -23.39
CA ARG A 353 -3.27 -11.21 -24.38
C ARG A 353 -1.85 -11.75 -24.48
N ASP A 354 -1.17 -11.86 -23.33
CA ASP A 354 0.22 -12.32 -23.28
C ASP A 354 0.35 -13.77 -23.79
N LEU A 355 -0.56 -14.66 -23.39
CA LEU A 355 -0.55 -16.06 -23.84
C LEU A 355 -0.78 -16.15 -25.35
N ARG A 356 -1.71 -15.37 -25.91
CA ARG A 356 -1.94 -15.32 -27.38
C ARG A 356 -0.71 -14.79 -28.12
N ASP A 357 -0.08 -13.74 -27.58
CA ASP A 357 1.15 -13.18 -28.15
C ASP A 357 2.28 -14.23 -28.10
N GLU A 358 2.48 -14.93 -26.98
CA GLU A 358 3.46 -16.00 -26.85
C GLU A 358 3.20 -17.18 -27.80
N ILE A 359 1.94 -17.62 -27.93
CA ILE A 359 1.54 -18.67 -28.88
C ILE A 359 1.85 -18.24 -30.31
N SER A 360 1.54 -16.99 -30.68
CA SER A 360 1.81 -16.47 -32.03
C SER A 360 3.30 -16.42 -32.35
N ASN A 361 4.14 -16.26 -31.33
CA ASN A 361 5.59 -16.28 -31.42
C ASN A 361 6.20 -17.69 -31.26
N GLY A 362 5.37 -18.74 -31.11
CA GLY A 362 5.82 -20.14 -31.01
C GLY A 362 6.31 -20.57 -29.62
N TYR A 363 6.12 -19.75 -28.58
CA TYR A 363 6.55 -20.09 -27.22
C TYR A 363 5.49 -20.91 -26.49
N SER A 364 5.91 -22.03 -25.88
CA SER A 364 5.11 -22.83 -24.94
C SER A 364 3.68 -23.14 -25.39
N VAL A 365 3.45 -23.31 -26.70
CA VAL A 365 2.12 -23.31 -27.34
C VAL A 365 1.10 -24.19 -26.63
N GLU A 366 1.45 -25.45 -26.35
CA GLU A 366 0.53 -26.40 -25.70
C GLU A 366 0.17 -25.97 -24.26
N MET A 367 1.16 -25.50 -23.49
CA MET A 367 0.95 -25.04 -22.11
C MET A 367 0.09 -23.78 -22.08
N ASN A 368 0.37 -22.83 -22.98
CA ASN A 368 -0.35 -21.57 -23.07
C ASN A 368 -1.78 -21.78 -23.54
N GLN A 369 -2.02 -22.70 -24.49
CA GLN A 369 -3.37 -23.07 -24.91
C GLN A 369 -4.15 -23.70 -23.75
N LYS A 370 -3.55 -24.62 -23.00
CA LYS A 370 -4.18 -25.19 -21.79
C LYS A 370 -4.55 -24.13 -20.76
N MET A 371 -3.73 -23.08 -20.60
CA MET A 371 -4.04 -21.96 -19.71
C MET A 371 -5.21 -21.12 -20.21
N LEU A 372 -5.25 -20.80 -21.52
CA LEU A 372 -6.39 -20.11 -22.14
C LEU A 372 -7.70 -20.91 -21.96
N ASP A 373 -7.66 -22.21 -22.23
CA ASP A 373 -8.82 -23.09 -22.09
C ASP A 373 -9.35 -23.10 -20.65
N ARG A 374 -8.46 -23.02 -19.64
CA ARG A 374 -8.85 -22.89 -18.23
C ARG A 374 -9.58 -21.58 -17.95
N ILE A 375 -9.10 -20.44 -18.47
CA ILE A 375 -9.77 -19.14 -18.29
C ILE A 375 -11.20 -19.21 -18.85
N VAL A 376 -11.33 -19.68 -20.10
CA VAL A 376 -12.63 -19.81 -20.77
C VAL A 376 -13.56 -20.76 -20.02
N THR A 377 -13.03 -21.89 -19.53
CA THR A 377 -13.83 -22.88 -18.79
C THR A 377 -14.37 -22.29 -17.48
N LEU A 378 -13.56 -21.51 -16.75
CA LEU A 378 -13.98 -20.88 -15.49
C LEU A 378 -15.02 -19.79 -15.72
N GLU A 379 -14.85 -18.97 -16.77
CA GLU A 379 -15.84 -17.96 -17.14
C GLU A 379 -17.18 -18.60 -17.53
N ALA A 380 -17.14 -19.64 -18.38
CA ALA A 380 -18.32 -20.39 -18.83
C ALA A 380 -19.03 -21.15 -17.70
N ALA A 381 -18.29 -21.58 -16.67
CA ALA A 381 -18.84 -22.19 -15.45
C ALA A 381 -19.52 -21.17 -14.51
N GLY A 382 -19.61 -19.89 -14.90
CA GLY A 382 -20.22 -18.84 -14.09
C GLY A 382 -19.27 -18.24 -13.05
N GLY A 383 -17.96 -18.39 -13.24
CA GLY A 383 -16.93 -17.87 -12.34
C GLY A 383 -16.60 -18.83 -11.21
N LEU A 384 -15.73 -18.38 -10.29
CA LEU A 384 -15.32 -19.19 -9.14
C LEU A 384 -16.48 -19.35 -8.13
N GLY A 385 -17.25 -18.27 -7.93
CA GLY A 385 -18.32 -18.26 -6.95
C GLY A 385 -19.21 -17.04 -7.04
N THR A 386 -20.16 -16.98 -6.10
CA THR A 386 -21.16 -15.93 -5.99
C THR A 386 -21.16 -15.36 -4.57
N VAL A 387 -21.18 -14.04 -4.44
CA VAL A 387 -21.25 -13.37 -3.12
C VAL A 387 -22.56 -13.74 -2.44
N MET A 388 -22.46 -14.32 -1.24
CA MET A 388 -23.63 -14.74 -0.47
C MET A 388 -23.92 -13.77 0.69
N HIS A 389 -22.89 -13.27 1.36
CA HIS A 389 -23.00 -12.32 2.46
C HIS A 389 -21.81 -11.34 2.45
N SER A 390 -21.99 -10.10 2.91
CA SER A 390 -20.88 -9.19 3.19
C SER A 390 -21.24 -8.17 4.28
N SER A 391 -20.21 -7.61 4.93
CA SER A 391 -20.36 -6.63 6.01
C SER A 391 -20.86 -5.27 5.55
N GLY A 392 -20.48 -4.85 4.34
CA GLY A 392 -20.46 -3.43 3.97
C GLY A 392 -19.24 -2.75 4.61
N HIS A 393 -19.32 -1.43 4.78
CA HIS A 393 -18.36 -0.58 5.47
C HIS A 393 -18.81 -0.18 6.88
N ASP A 394 -20.05 -0.48 7.25
CA ASP A 394 -20.54 -0.28 8.62
C ASP A 394 -19.73 -1.14 9.59
N GLY A 395 -19.44 -0.59 10.78
CA GLY A 395 -18.92 -1.37 11.89
C GLY A 395 -19.86 -2.52 12.30
N ILE A 396 -19.46 -3.24 13.36
CA ILE A 396 -20.32 -4.28 13.94
C ILE A 396 -21.58 -3.61 14.51
N ASN A 397 -22.70 -3.70 13.81
CA ASN A 397 -23.95 -3.06 14.24
C ASN A 397 -24.41 -3.69 15.56
N GLY A 398 -24.32 -2.96 16.67
CA GLY A 398 -24.74 -3.42 18.01
C GLY A 398 -23.62 -3.56 19.03
N LEU A 399 -22.36 -3.42 18.61
CA LEU A 399 -21.23 -3.13 19.49
C LEU A 399 -20.74 -1.73 19.14
N ASN A 400 -20.62 -0.83 20.12
CA ASN A 400 -19.97 0.48 19.94
C ASN A 400 -18.46 0.26 19.75
N ASP A 401 -18.06 -0.46 18.70
CA ASP A 401 -16.67 -0.80 18.46
C ASP A 401 -16.08 0.28 17.55
N GLU A 402 -15.68 1.40 18.17
CA GLU A 402 -14.77 2.42 17.59
C GLU A 402 -13.39 1.80 17.24
N GLU A 403 -13.21 0.50 17.47
CA GLU A 403 -11.95 -0.21 17.31
C GLU A 403 -11.64 -0.57 15.86
N ASN A 404 -12.56 -1.11 15.05
CA ASN A 404 -12.22 -1.55 13.68
C ASN A 404 -13.36 -1.37 12.68
N LYS A 405 -13.00 -1.04 11.44
CA LYS A 405 -13.95 -1.03 10.34
C LYS A 405 -14.05 -2.42 9.72
N MET A 406 -15.26 -2.95 9.66
CA MET A 406 -15.49 -4.27 9.10
C MET A 406 -15.50 -4.23 7.57
N ASP A 407 -14.85 -5.22 6.95
CA ASP A 407 -14.73 -5.28 5.49
C ASP A 407 -14.49 -6.74 5.03
N TRP A 408 -15.54 -7.56 5.10
CA TRP A 408 -15.51 -8.94 4.63
C TRP A 408 -16.68 -9.27 3.71
N ALA A 409 -16.46 -10.25 2.84
CA ALA A 409 -17.47 -10.89 2.02
C ALA A 409 -17.23 -12.41 2.00
N PHE A 410 -18.31 -13.17 2.19
CA PHE A 410 -18.33 -14.61 1.99
C PHE A 410 -18.84 -14.93 0.59
N VAL A 411 -18.00 -15.61 -0.19
CA VAL A 411 -18.29 -16.03 -1.55
C VAL A 411 -18.51 -17.54 -1.54
N ARG A 412 -19.72 -17.96 -1.92
CA ARG A 412 -20.06 -19.37 -2.08
C ARG A 412 -19.49 -19.88 -3.41
N LEU A 413 -18.89 -21.07 -3.40
CA LEU A 413 -18.43 -21.70 -4.64
C LEU A 413 -19.60 -22.12 -5.54
N ASN A 414 -19.40 -21.96 -6.85
CA ASN A 414 -20.31 -22.51 -7.86
C ASN A 414 -20.05 -24.00 -8.08
N ASP A 415 -18.79 -24.45 -7.89
CA ASP A 415 -18.37 -25.84 -7.99
C ASP A 415 -17.47 -26.22 -6.80
N ASP A 416 -17.94 -27.15 -5.96
CA ASP A 416 -17.26 -27.62 -4.76
C ASP A 416 -15.91 -28.30 -5.04
N ARG A 417 -15.64 -28.70 -6.29
CA ARG A 417 -14.33 -29.23 -6.73
C ARG A 417 -13.24 -28.17 -6.73
N ASN A 418 -13.61 -26.89 -6.76
CA ASN A 418 -12.68 -25.76 -6.70
C ASN A 418 -12.37 -25.30 -5.27
N PHE A 419 -12.83 -26.04 -4.25
CA PHE A 419 -12.51 -25.74 -2.86
C PHE A 419 -11.04 -26.03 -2.57
N GLY A 420 -10.29 -24.98 -2.24
CA GLY A 420 -8.86 -25.07 -1.95
C GLY A 420 -8.55 -25.44 -0.51
N GLN A 421 -7.26 -25.32 -0.17
CA GLN A 421 -6.75 -25.57 1.17
C GLN A 421 -6.09 -24.30 1.70
N ASN A 422 -6.27 -24.02 2.99
CA ASN A 422 -5.50 -23.00 3.67
C ASN A 422 -4.16 -23.58 4.05
N ILE A 423 -3.11 -23.18 3.34
CA ILE A 423 -1.77 -23.66 3.57
C ILE A 423 -0.90 -22.42 3.78
N THR A 424 -0.17 -22.40 4.90
CA THR A 424 0.96 -21.47 5.06
C THR A 424 1.93 -21.73 3.92
N GLU A 425 2.48 -20.69 3.29
CA GLU A 425 3.21 -20.88 2.03
C GLU A 425 4.28 -21.99 2.17
N PRO A 426 4.23 -23.03 1.31
CA PRO A 426 5.24 -24.08 1.33
C PRO A 426 6.60 -23.47 0.99
N TYR A 427 7.64 -24.08 1.56
CA TYR A 427 8.99 -23.86 1.09
C TYR A 427 9.09 -24.40 -0.35
N ASP A 428 8.94 -23.54 -1.35
CA ASP A 428 9.28 -23.92 -2.71
C ASP A 428 10.81 -23.79 -2.87
N ALA A 429 11.47 -24.92 -3.14
CA ALA A 429 12.90 -24.97 -3.39
C ALA A 429 13.28 -24.22 -4.68
N ASP A 430 12.34 -24.11 -5.62
CA ASP A 430 12.49 -23.43 -6.92
C ASP A 430 12.10 -21.93 -6.85
N ASP A 431 11.22 -21.50 -5.93
CA ASP A 431 10.99 -20.06 -5.64
C ASP A 431 12.13 -19.40 -4.81
N GLY A 432 13.14 -20.20 -4.44
CA GLY A 432 14.48 -19.73 -4.12
C GLY A 432 14.69 -19.05 -2.76
N PRO A 433 15.85 -18.40 -2.55
CA PRO A 433 16.23 -17.71 -1.32
C PRO A 433 15.43 -16.42 -1.04
N VAL A 434 14.62 -15.94 -2.00
CA VAL A 434 13.86 -14.70 -1.91
C VAL A 434 12.65 -14.84 -0.98
N THR A 435 11.86 -15.92 -1.11
CA THR A 435 10.77 -16.22 -0.17
C THR A 435 11.29 -16.46 1.25
N ARG A 436 12.50 -17.03 1.39
CA ARG A 436 13.20 -17.15 2.68
C ARG A 436 13.52 -15.76 3.28
N ALA A 437 14.15 -14.87 2.52
CA ALA A 437 14.45 -13.52 3.00
C ALA A 437 13.18 -12.72 3.36
N MET A 438 12.11 -12.86 2.58
CA MET A 438 10.81 -12.20 2.78
C MET A 438 10.00 -12.75 3.97
N LEU A 439 10.29 -13.96 4.44
CA LEU A 439 9.75 -14.51 5.70
C LEU A 439 10.71 -14.28 6.88
N GLY A 440 11.79 -13.53 6.69
CA GLY A 440 12.75 -13.19 7.75
C GLY A 440 13.71 -14.33 8.10
N TYR A 441 13.88 -15.33 7.22
CA TYR A 441 14.78 -16.46 7.45
C TYR A 441 16.23 -15.96 7.56
N GLY A 442 16.82 -16.10 8.76
CA GLY A 442 18.16 -15.58 9.09
C GLY A 442 18.16 -14.29 9.93
N SER A 443 17.01 -13.67 10.17
CA SER A 443 16.87 -12.67 11.23
C SER A 443 16.82 -13.36 12.59
N ILE A 444 17.50 -12.82 13.60
CA ILE A 444 17.58 -13.40 14.96
C ILE A 444 16.20 -13.56 15.62
N ARG A 445 15.16 -12.86 15.11
CA ARG A 445 13.86 -12.73 15.77
C ARG A 445 12.81 -13.80 15.40
N VAL A 446 12.92 -14.55 14.29
CA VAL A 446 11.85 -15.49 13.88
C VAL A 446 12.39 -16.81 13.35
N ARG A 447 11.96 -17.93 13.96
CA ARG A 447 12.03 -19.26 13.34
C ARG A 447 10.69 -19.57 12.69
N TYR A 448 10.65 -19.50 11.35
CA TYR A 448 9.48 -19.94 10.59
C TYR A 448 9.50 -21.46 10.48
N ASP A 449 8.90 -22.12 11.48
CA ASP A 449 8.94 -23.59 11.64
C ASP A 449 7.72 -24.32 11.05
N CYS A 450 6.84 -23.60 10.33
CA CYS A 450 5.61 -24.18 9.78
C CYS A 450 5.41 -24.05 8.25
N PRO A 451 6.43 -24.06 7.37
CA PRO A 451 6.21 -23.98 5.92
C PRO A 451 5.30 -25.10 5.42
N GLY A 452 4.31 -24.77 4.59
CA GLY A 452 3.40 -25.77 4.00
C GLY A 452 2.42 -26.39 5.00
N LYS A 453 2.37 -25.89 6.24
CA LYS A 453 1.41 -26.35 7.24
C LYS A 453 0.00 -25.92 6.87
N ARG A 454 -0.95 -26.85 6.98
CA ARG A 454 -2.38 -26.56 6.85
C ARG A 454 -2.87 -25.72 8.04
N ILE A 455 -3.57 -24.64 7.74
CA ILE A 455 -4.20 -23.75 8.72
C ILE A 455 -5.60 -24.27 9.01
N THR A 456 -5.79 -24.78 10.22
CA THR A 456 -7.04 -25.44 10.66
C THR A 456 -7.70 -24.72 11.84
N THR A 457 -7.01 -23.73 12.42
CA THR A 457 -7.45 -23.00 13.61
C THR A 457 -7.45 -21.51 13.37
N ILE A 458 -8.38 -20.82 14.03
CA ILE A 458 -8.45 -19.37 14.11
C ILE A 458 -7.69 -18.94 15.36
N GLY A 459 -6.86 -17.91 15.24
CA GLY A 459 -6.16 -17.27 16.34
C GLY A 459 -6.47 -15.78 16.41
N THR A 460 -5.84 -15.12 17.38
CA THR A 460 -5.93 -13.67 17.59
C THR A 460 -4.59 -13.02 17.24
N PRO A 461 -4.57 -11.85 16.57
CA PRO A 461 -3.35 -11.04 16.47
C PRO A 461 -2.87 -10.66 17.86
N VAL A 462 -1.62 -10.98 18.18
CA VAL A 462 -1.01 -10.62 19.47
C VAL A 462 -0.01 -9.49 19.23
N MET A 463 0.04 -8.49 20.10
CA MET A 463 1.05 -7.44 20.04
C MET A 463 2.46 -8.05 19.97
N ASP A 464 3.33 -7.44 19.18
CA ASP A 464 4.70 -7.92 18.91
C ASP A 464 4.80 -9.30 18.27
N SER A 465 3.68 -9.95 17.90
CA SER A 465 3.72 -11.23 17.22
C SER A 465 4.02 -11.06 15.73
N TRP A 466 4.65 -12.09 15.16
CA TRP A 466 4.95 -12.17 13.75
C TRP A 466 3.73 -12.62 12.97
N MET A 467 3.55 -12.05 11.78
CA MET A 467 2.50 -12.45 10.84
C MET A 467 3.04 -12.44 9.43
N ALA A 468 2.49 -13.31 8.58
CA ALA A 468 2.73 -13.31 7.16
C ALA A 468 1.42 -13.41 6.37
N LYS A 469 1.52 -13.05 5.09
CA LYS A 469 0.40 -13.13 4.16
C LYS A 469 0.91 -13.44 2.75
N ARG A 470 0.05 -14.05 1.95
CA ARG A 470 0.20 -14.12 0.49
C ARG A 470 -0.90 -13.30 -0.16
N GLY A 471 -0.52 -12.36 -1.01
CA GLY A 471 -1.44 -11.52 -1.76
C GLY A 471 -1.12 -11.51 -3.24
N ARG A 472 -2.13 -11.18 -4.05
CA ARG A 472 -2.06 -11.09 -5.51
C ARG A 472 -0.91 -10.18 -5.96
N SER A 473 -0.70 -9.08 -5.25
CA SER A 473 0.11 -7.96 -5.68
C SER A 473 1.53 -8.00 -5.14
N SER A 474 1.71 -8.18 -3.84
CA SER A 474 3.05 -8.26 -3.23
C SER A 474 3.58 -9.68 -3.07
N GLY A 475 2.77 -10.72 -3.36
CA GLY A 475 3.17 -12.10 -3.10
C GLY A 475 3.24 -12.35 -1.59
N VAL A 476 4.31 -13.02 -1.14
CA VAL A 476 4.53 -13.32 0.28
C VAL A 476 5.26 -12.17 0.96
N THR A 477 4.69 -11.65 2.05
CA THR A 477 5.33 -10.65 2.92
C THR A 477 5.10 -11.01 4.37
N SER A 478 5.95 -10.49 5.26
CA SER A 478 5.80 -10.70 6.69
C SER A 478 6.22 -9.49 7.51
N GLY A 479 5.58 -9.32 8.66
CA GLY A 479 5.78 -8.21 9.55
C GLY A 479 5.42 -8.57 10.99
N PHE A 480 5.38 -7.55 11.83
CA PHE A 480 5.04 -7.67 13.24
C PHE A 480 3.82 -6.80 13.54
N VAL A 481 3.01 -7.23 14.49
CA VAL A 481 1.91 -6.41 15.03
C VAL A 481 2.51 -5.32 15.91
N SER A 482 2.20 -4.05 15.61
CA SER A 482 2.63 -2.92 16.43
C SER A 482 1.93 -2.94 17.79
N ALA A 483 2.63 -2.50 18.84
CA ALA A 483 2.04 -2.35 20.17
C ALA A 483 1.00 -1.22 20.27
N ILE A 484 0.93 -0.33 19.28
CA ILE A 484 -0.03 0.77 19.21
C ILE A 484 -0.79 0.72 17.88
N ASN A 485 -2.12 0.68 17.96
CA ASN A 485 -2.99 0.69 16.78
C ASN A 485 -2.89 2.01 16.00
N ALA A 486 -3.18 1.96 14.71
CA ALA A 486 -3.29 3.14 13.86
C ALA A 486 -4.66 3.80 14.07
N SER A 487 -4.71 5.13 14.17
CA SER A 487 -5.97 5.87 14.07
C SER A 487 -6.25 6.17 12.61
N CYS A 488 -7.28 5.54 12.03
CA CYS A 488 -7.65 5.71 10.62
C CYS A 488 -8.89 6.59 10.50
N HIS A 489 -8.78 7.68 9.73
CA HIS A 489 -9.88 8.59 9.40
C HIS A 489 -10.34 8.31 7.97
N TRP A 490 -11.55 7.80 7.85
CA TRP A 490 -12.09 7.30 6.59
C TRP A 490 -12.84 8.39 5.82
N THR A 491 -13.01 8.17 4.51
CA THR A 491 -13.66 9.14 3.62
C THR A 491 -15.16 9.35 3.90
N ASP A 492 -15.79 8.42 4.61
CA ASP A 492 -17.18 8.55 5.08
C ASP A 492 -17.30 9.29 6.43
N GLY A 493 -16.17 9.81 6.96
CA GLY A 493 -16.11 10.56 8.21
C GLY A 493 -15.98 9.69 9.46
N THR A 494 -16.00 8.36 9.33
CA THR A 494 -15.75 7.46 10.47
C THR A 494 -14.28 7.47 10.87
N THR A 495 -14.01 7.21 12.15
CA THR A 495 -12.66 7.04 12.69
C THR A 495 -12.58 5.71 13.42
N THR A 496 -11.51 4.94 13.22
CA THR A 496 -11.30 3.63 13.87
C THR A 496 -9.85 3.44 14.32
N ARG A 497 -9.62 2.50 15.24
CA ARG A 497 -8.30 2.13 15.79
C ARG A 497 -7.81 0.78 15.26
N GLU A 498 -7.32 0.80 14.03
CA GLU A 498 -6.99 -0.41 13.29
C GLU A 498 -5.67 -1.07 13.72
N ILE A 499 -5.61 -2.39 13.61
CA ILE A 499 -4.39 -3.17 13.87
C ILE A 499 -3.35 -2.84 12.78
N HIS A 500 -2.20 -2.34 13.23
CA HIS A 500 -1.07 -1.93 12.39
C HIS A 500 0.00 -3.02 12.35
N VAL A 501 0.38 -3.45 11.14
CA VAL A 501 1.42 -4.46 10.92
C VAL A 501 2.48 -3.89 9.99
N ALA A 502 3.73 -3.80 10.46
CA ALA A 502 4.83 -3.29 9.65
C ALA A 502 5.97 -4.29 9.52
N ASN A 503 6.72 -4.16 8.43
CA ASN A 503 7.84 -5.03 8.13
C ASN A 503 9.02 -4.78 9.08
N THR A 504 9.91 -5.76 9.17
CA THR A 504 11.17 -5.59 9.89
C THR A 504 12.16 -4.75 9.11
N LEU A 505 13.14 -4.20 9.81
CA LEU A 505 14.28 -3.48 9.23
C LEU A 505 15.08 -4.31 8.21
N ALA A 506 14.97 -5.65 8.20
CA ALA A 506 15.63 -6.50 7.22
C ALA A 506 14.89 -6.56 5.86
N GLN A 507 13.60 -6.21 5.81
CA GLN A 507 12.75 -6.31 4.62
C GLN A 507 12.38 -4.93 4.04
N LYS A 508 13.19 -3.91 4.32
CA LYS A 508 13.00 -2.49 3.97
C LYS A 508 12.60 -2.18 2.52
N ALA A 509 12.83 -3.11 1.58
CA ALA A 509 12.57 -2.90 0.16
C ALA A 509 11.16 -3.31 -0.32
N ILE A 510 10.37 -4.02 0.50
CA ILE A 510 9.09 -4.57 0.07
C ILE A 510 8.00 -4.06 1.01
N PRO A 511 6.92 -3.42 0.53
CA PRO A 511 5.75 -3.07 1.34
C PRO A 511 5.11 -4.30 1.97
N MET A 512 4.51 -4.19 3.17
CA MET A 512 3.73 -5.29 3.75
C MET A 512 2.51 -5.62 2.88
N LEU A 513 1.87 -4.61 2.27
CA LEU A 513 0.74 -4.76 1.35
C LEU A 513 0.87 -3.80 0.16
N ARG A 514 0.44 -4.26 -1.01
CA ARG A 514 0.28 -3.47 -2.24
C ARG A 514 -1.18 -3.39 -2.64
N PRO A 515 -1.55 -2.41 -3.49
CA PRO A 515 -2.85 -2.40 -4.12
C PRO A 515 -3.17 -3.72 -4.83
N GLY A 516 -4.28 -4.38 -4.49
CA GLY A 516 -4.70 -5.72 -4.89
C GLY A 516 -4.48 -6.85 -3.86
N ASP A 517 -3.80 -6.60 -2.75
CA ASP A 517 -3.62 -7.60 -1.67
C ASP A 517 -4.80 -7.67 -0.69
N SER A 518 -5.77 -6.79 -0.80
CA SER A 518 -6.94 -6.80 0.11
C SER A 518 -7.72 -8.10 -0.02
N GLY A 519 -8.18 -8.62 1.12
CA GLY A 519 -8.76 -9.94 1.24
C GLY A 519 -7.76 -11.06 1.52
N SER A 520 -6.45 -10.79 1.52
CA SER A 520 -5.44 -11.80 1.88
C SER A 520 -5.61 -12.31 3.31
N MET A 521 -5.45 -13.63 3.46
CA MET A 521 -5.35 -14.28 4.76
C MET A 521 -4.00 -13.95 5.44
N MET A 522 -4.05 -13.49 6.67
CA MET A 522 -2.89 -13.33 7.55
C MET A 522 -2.74 -14.57 8.44
N TRP A 523 -1.53 -15.11 8.56
CA TRP A 523 -1.22 -16.22 9.46
C TRP A 523 -0.04 -15.89 10.39
N ASN A 524 0.00 -16.52 11.57
CA ASN A 524 1.09 -16.37 12.53
C ASN A 524 2.09 -17.55 12.47
N GLU A 525 3.11 -17.53 13.33
CA GLU A 525 4.13 -18.58 13.42
C GLU A 525 3.58 -19.95 13.84
N ARG A 526 2.38 -19.98 14.45
CA ARG A 526 1.67 -21.21 14.81
C ARG A 526 0.87 -21.81 13.66
N GLY A 527 0.78 -21.13 12.51
CA GLY A 527 -0.05 -21.53 11.38
C GLY A 527 -1.54 -21.43 11.70
N GLU A 528 -1.94 -20.39 12.42
CA GLU A 528 -3.34 -20.03 12.71
C GLU A 528 -3.77 -18.90 11.77
N TRP A 529 -5.05 -18.86 11.36
CA TRP A 529 -5.63 -17.71 10.69
C TRP A 529 -5.91 -16.63 11.74
N VAL A 530 -5.22 -15.50 11.62
CA VAL A 530 -5.22 -14.44 12.64
C VAL A 530 -5.81 -13.13 12.14
N GLY A 531 -5.87 -12.90 10.82
CA GLY A 531 -6.46 -11.67 10.29
C GLY A 531 -6.79 -11.71 8.81
N LEU A 532 -7.50 -10.68 8.37
CA LEU A 532 -7.80 -10.37 6.97
C LEU A 532 -7.14 -9.04 6.63
N ALA A 533 -6.34 -8.99 5.56
CA ALA A 533 -5.75 -7.76 5.07
C ALA A 533 -6.84 -6.84 4.47
N VAL A 534 -7.02 -5.64 5.03
CA VAL A 534 -8.07 -4.71 4.60
C VAL A 534 -7.49 -3.51 3.84
N GLY A 535 -6.28 -3.08 4.17
CA GLY A 535 -5.67 -1.96 3.46
C GLY A 535 -4.22 -1.71 3.85
N CYS A 536 -3.62 -0.67 3.28
CA CYS A 536 -2.28 -0.23 3.60
C CYS A 536 -2.20 1.29 3.73
N THR A 537 -1.17 1.79 4.38
CA THR A 537 -0.91 3.23 4.51
C THR A 537 0.16 3.64 3.52
N SER A 538 -0.03 4.80 2.88
CA SER A 538 0.81 5.19 1.73
C SER A 538 2.26 5.51 2.06
N ASN A 539 2.63 5.77 3.32
CA ASN A 539 3.94 6.36 3.66
C ASN A 539 4.85 5.48 4.50
N ASP A 540 4.30 4.49 5.19
CA ASP A 540 5.03 3.70 6.20
C ASP A 540 5.14 2.21 5.81
N ASP A 541 4.69 1.85 4.59
CA ASP A 541 4.75 0.50 4.05
C ASP A 541 4.02 -0.57 4.89
N SER A 542 3.11 -0.13 5.74
CA SER A 542 2.42 -0.99 6.69
C SER A 542 1.09 -1.53 6.15
N ALA A 543 0.61 -2.55 6.83
CA ALA A 543 -0.69 -3.16 6.62
C ALA A 543 -1.66 -2.78 7.74
N ILE A 544 -2.90 -2.60 7.33
CA ILE A 544 -4.08 -2.50 8.18
C ILE A 544 -4.87 -3.80 8.04
N ILE A 545 -5.15 -4.45 9.17
CA ILE A 545 -5.83 -5.75 9.19
C ILE A 545 -7.01 -5.75 10.14
N THR A 546 -8.02 -6.57 9.83
CA THR A 546 -9.08 -6.93 10.78
C THR A 546 -8.77 -8.29 11.38
N ALA A 547 -8.89 -8.43 12.69
CA ALA A 547 -8.67 -9.71 13.39
C ALA A 547 -9.66 -10.79 12.89
N ALA A 548 -9.16 -12.01 12.70
CA ALA A 548 -9.96 -13.12 12.18
C ALA A 548 -11.15 -13.47 13.10
N GLU A 549 -10.93 -13.42 14.42
CA GLU A 549 -11.99 -13.64 15.40
C GLU A 549 -13.15 -12.63 15.26
N LYS A 550 -12.83 -11.35 14.99
CA LYS A 550 -13.81 -10.28 14.79
C LYS A 550 -14.59 -10.46 13.49
N VAL A 551 -13.90 -10.92 12.43
CA VAL A 551 -14.58 -11.29 11.16
C VAL A 551 -15.55 -12.44 11.40
N VAL A 552 -15.14 -13.48 12.14
CA VAL A 552 -16.01 -14.64 12.43
C VAL A 552 -17.19 -14.26 13.33
N GLU A 553 -16.96 -13.41 14.32
CA GLU A 553 -18.01 -12.85 15.19
C GLU A 553 -19.03 -12.05 14.38
N ASP A 554 -18.58 -11.11 13.53
CA ASP A 554 -19.49 -10.31 12.71
C ASP A 554 -20.22 -11.16 11.68
N ILE A 555 -19.60 -12.21 11.09
CA ILE A 555 -20.32 -13.16 10.24
C ILE A 555 -21.45 -13.82 11.03
N GLY A 556 -21.18 -14.27 12.26
CA GLY A 556 -22.20 -14.87 13.12
C GLY A 556 -23.37 -13.94 13.38
N PHE A 557 -23.10 -12.68 13.69
CA PHE A 557 -24.11 -11.66 13.88
C PHE A 557 -24.87 -11.31 12.59
N SER A 558 -24.13 -10.97 11.53
CA SER A 558 -24.62 -10.53 10.23
C SER A 558 -25.43 -11.61 9.49
N THR A 559 -25.28 -12.88 9.85
CA THR A 559 -25.99 -14.00 9.20
C THR A 559 -27.00 -14.71 10.11
N LEU A 560 -27.41 -14.07 11.22
CA LEU A 560 -28.40 -14.58 12.17
C LEU A 560 -28.01 -15.94 12.77
N GLY A 561 -26.76 -16.05 13.23
CA GLY A 561 -26.22 -17.26 13.89
C GLY A 561 -25.48 -18.22 12.96
N GLY A 562 -25.06 -17.78 11.77
CA GLY A 562 -24.17 -18.56 10.91
C GLY A 562 -22.80 -18.78 11.55
N ARG A 563 -22.11 -19.84 11.12
CA ARG A 563 -20.80 -20.21 11.65
C ARG A 563 -19.82 -20.42 10.52
N ILE A 564 -18.58 -19.99 10.74
CA ILE A 564 -17.44 -20.20 9.87
C ILE A 564 -16.49 -21.18 10.54
N THR A 565 -16.02 -22.16 9.78
CA THR A 565 -15.02 -23.13 10.23
C THR A 565 -13.97 -23.35 9.14
N LEU A 566 -12.74 -23.61 9.57
CA LEU A 566 -11.66 -24.10 8.70
C LEU A 566 -11.71 -25.62 8.64
N GLU A 567 -11.05 -26.21 7.64
CA GLU A 567 -10.92 -27.67 7.50
C GLU A 567 -9.85 -28.26 8.41
#